data_AF-A0A1N7N294-F1
#
_entry.id   AF-A0A1N7N294-F1
#
_cell.length_a   1.000
_cell.length_b   1.000
_cell.length_c   1.000
_cell.angle_alpha   90.00
_cell.angle_beta   90.00
_cell.angle_gamma   90.00
#
_symmetry.space_group_name_H-M   'P 1'
#
loop_
_entity.id
_entity.type
_entity.pdbx_description
1 polymer ?
#
loop_
_entity_poly.entity_id
_entity_poly.type
_entity_poly.pdbx_seq_one_letter_code
_entity_poly.pdbx_strand_id
1 'polypeptide(L)'
;MTFINKAVLSLFSIFSFSLIDAQNKLPFGVVKAQEGYAMVRVHKEDYRKIVDKIRMKKGDVFVYVKPAPGETEWIWIKYPEKTDDEKPFVRYDSLTKEGMVNKDRIAFIDQLPKFTPSKSKNGRSLIFIDNSNEKIPTAQRTKVVIDIYPSNASFKKQEKDDDGNIIKIDKSKPWGIGKTLPEGLTEVKSIRVQQPGRGTVFVREAIKNLFDPTTDFENVGVTAMDADHIYVYMINGSGENRYTTFWTIKEGKVMSQIIYKNPE
;
A
#
# COMPACT_ATOMS: atom_id res chain seq x y z
N MET A 1 -2.59 61.55 -23.42
CA MET A 1 -1.47 60.78 -22.84
C MET A 1 -1.56 60.96 -21.33
N THR A 2 -1.53 59.97 -20.46
CA THR A 2 -0.97 58.62 -20.58
C THR A 2 -1.61 57.75 -19.50
N PHE A 3 -2.19 56.62 -19.91
CA PHE A 3 -2.73 55.55 -19.07
C PHE A 3 -1.58 54.65 -18.63
N ILE A 4 -1.05 54.77 -17.41
CA ILE A 4 -0.23 53.71 -16.80
C ILE A 4 -0.39 53.79 -15.27
N ASN A 5 -1.22 52.91 -14.68
CA ASN A 5 -1.06 52.41 -13.30
C ASN A 5 -2.20 51.46 -12.90
N LYS A 6 -2.32 50.28 -13.53
CA LYS A 6 -3.15 49.17 -13.00
C LYS A 6 -2.66 47.75 -13.38
N ALA A 7 -1.39 47.57 -13.72
CA ALA A 7 -0.93 46.29 -14.31
C ALA A 7 0.13 45.51 -13.51
N VAL A 8 0.42 45.86 -12.25
CA VAL A 8 1.53 45.18 -11.52
C VAL A 8 1.04 44.24 -10.40
N LEU A 9 -0.23 44.30 -9.98
CA LEU A 9 -0.73 43.38 -8.93
C LEU A 9 -1.26 42.02 -9.44
N SER A 10 -1.38 41.82 -10.76
CA SER A 10 -2.00 40.60 -11.32
C SER A 10 -1.02 39.46 -11.65
N LEU A 11 0.30 39.72 -11.63
CA LEU A 11 1.31 38.73 -12.04
C LEU A 11 1.90 37.93 -10.86
N PHE A 12 1.62 38.32 -9.61
CA PHE A 12 2.10 37.60 -8.42
C PHE A 12 1.10 36.59 -7.83
N SER A 13 -0.15 36.55 -8.31
CA SER A 13 -1.17 35.59 -7.83
C SER A 13 -1.24 34.28 -8.64
N ILE A 14 -0.51 34.16 -9.74
CA ILE A 14 -0.56 32.94 -10.60
C ILE A 14 0.53 31.92 -10.19
N PHE A 15 1.50 32.30 -9.37
CA PHE A 15 2.60 31.42 -8.95
C PHE A 15 2.40 30.73 -7.58
N SER A 16 1.26 30.93 -6.92
CA SER A 16 1.04 30.45 -5.55
C SER A 16 0.17 29.19 -5.44
N PHE A 17 -0.26 28.58 -6.55
CA PHE A 17 -1.22 27.47 -6.53
C PHE A 17 -0.69 26.10 -6.99
N SER A 18 0.59 25.96 -7.34
CA SER A 18 1.12 24.70 -7.88
C SER A 18 1.84 23.80 -6.87
N LEU A 19 1.68 24.00 -5.56
CA LEU A 19 2.40 23.22 -4.54
C LEU A 19 1.52 22.52 -3.48
N ILE A 20 0.19 22.50 -3.64
CA ILE A 20 -0.72 21.88 -2.66
C ILE A 20 -1.06 20.40 -2.99
N ASP A 21 -0.75 19.90 -4.19
CA ASP A 21 -1.10 18.52 -4.59
C ASP A 21 -0.05 17.44 -4.24
N ALA A 22 0.98 17.76 -3.48
CA ALA A 22 2.04 16.80 -3.10
C ALA A 22 1.80 16.12 -1.73
N GLN A 23 0.56 16.08 -1.23
CA GLN A 23 0.22 15.02 -0.29
C GLN A 23 0.15 13.72 -1.10
N ASN A 24 1.24 12.94 -1.08
CA ASN A 24 1.26 11.59 -1.64
C ASN A 24 0.00 10.85 -1.15
N LYS A 25 -0.98 10.60 -2.04
CA LYS A 25 -2.25 9.91 -1.73
C LYS A 25 -1.99 8.55 -1.05
N LEU A 26 -0.81 7.97 -1.28
CA LEU A 26 -0.34 6.72 -0.66
C LEU A 26 1.07 6.93 -0.10
N PRO A 27 1.27 6.86 1.23
CA PRO A 27 2.57 7.09 1.84
C PRO A 27 3.46 5.84 1.73
N PHE A 28 3.41 5.07 0.64
CA PHE A 28 4.17 3.83 0.48
C PHE A 28 5.29 4.00 -0.54
N GLY A 29 6.47 3.47 -0.20
CA GLY A 29 7.59 3.34 -1.10
C GLY A 29 8.18 1.94 -1.07
N VAL A 30 8.96 1.63 -2.10
CA VAL A 30 9.64 0.33 -2.26
C VAL A 30 11.12 0.51 -2.55
N VAL A 31 11.92 -0.47 -2.18
CA VAL A 31 13.36 -0.49 -2.46
C VAL A 31 13.63 -1.01 -3.87
N LYS A 32 14.35 -0.22 -4.69
CA LYS A 32 14.68 -0.56 -6.10
C LYS A 32 16.14 -0.97 -6.35
N ALA A 33 16.99 -0.93 -5.32
CA ALA A 33 18.44 -1.14 -5.46
C ALA A 33 18.80 -2.48 -6.14
N GLN A 34 19.57 -2.43 -7.22
CA GLN A 34 20.03 -3.61 -7.98
C GLN A 34 21.25 -4.30 -7.36
N GLU A 35 22.19 -3.53 -6.78
CA GLU A 35 23.35 -4.08 -6.07
C GLU A 35 23.14 -4.02 -4.54
N GLY A 36 22.88 -5.19 -3.95
CA GLY A 36 22.88 -5.39 -2.50
C GLY A 36 21.62 -4.90 -1.79
N TYR A 37 21.78 -4.01 -0.82
CA TYR A 37 20.74 -3.60 0.12
C TYR A 37 20.58 -2.07 0.12
N ALA A 38 19.40 -1.56 0.48
CA ALA A 38 19.27 -0.18 0.91
C ALA A 38 19.62 -0.10 2.40
N MET A 39 20.53 0.82 2.72
CA MET A 39 21.03 1.00 4.09
C MET A 39 20.10 1.94 4.82
N VAL A 40 19.49 1.46 5.90
CA VAL A 40 18.73 2.30 6.81
C VAL A 40 19.66 2.82 7.91
N ARG A 41 19.59 4.13 8.18
CA ARG A 41 20.39 4.79 9.22
C ARG A 41 19.51 5.32 10.36
N VAL A 42 20.06 5.35 11.57
CA VAL A 42 19.47 6.05 12.74
C VAL A 42 19.67 7.57 12.66
N HIS A 43 18.94 8.33 13.48
CA HIS A 43 18.90 9.80 13.48
C HIS A 43 20.29 10.46 13.60
N LYS A 44 20.41 11.66 13.01
CA LYS A 44 21.62 12.50 12.99
C LYS A 44 22.19 12.77 14.38
N GLU A 45 21.34 12.92 15.38
CA GLU A 45 21.77 13.23 16.75
C GLU A 45 22.32 12.00 17.51
N ASP A 46 22.09 10.79 17.00
CA ASP A 46 22.58 9.52 17.55
C ASP A 46 23.87 9.01 16.87
N TYR A 47 24.59 9.87 16.13
CA TYR A 47 25.72 9.51 15.25
C TYR A 47 26.91 8.77 15.88
N ARG A 48 27.04 8.74 17.20
CA ARG A 48 28.23 8.14 17.85
C ARG A 48 28.27 6.62 17.78
N LYS A 49 27.25 5.97 17.23
CA LYS A 49 27.23 4.52 17.13
C LYS A 49 26.50 4.13 15.85
N ILE A 50 27.22 3.58 14.87
CA ILE A 50 26.63 2.80 13.77
C ILE A 50 26.11 1.51 14.42
N VAL A 51 24.95 1.60 15.08
CA VAL A 51 24.26 0.46 15.67
C VAL A 51 23.39 -0.09 14.56
N ASP A 52 23.93 -1.10 13.89
CA ASP A 52 23.26 -1.87 12.87
C ASP A 52 22.79 -1.13 11.61
N LYS A 53 23.49 -1.46 10.54
CA LYS A 53 23.15 -1.14 9.16
C LYS A 53 21.98 -2.03 8.76
N ILE A 54 20.75 -1.62 9.04
CA ILE A 54 19.57 -2.42 8.66
C ILE A 54 19.50 -2.46 7.13
N ARG A 55 19.45 -3.69 6.61
CA ARG A 55 19.59 -4.02 5.20
C ARG A 55 18.21 -4.30 4.61
N MET A 56 17.64 -3.34 3.89
CA MET A 56 16.43 -3.59 3.11
C MET A 56 16.79 -4.19 1.75
N LYS A 57 16.08 -5.24 1.36
CA LYS A 57 16.23 -5.94 0.08
C LYS A 57 15.38 -5.26 -1.00
N LYS A 58 15.74 -5.48 -2.27
CA LYS A 58 14.90 -5.11 -3.40
C LYS A 58 13.48 -5.64 -3.21
N GLY A 59 12.50 -4.77 -3.42
CA GLY A 59 11.08 -5.08 -3.26
C GLY A 59 10.51 -4.87 -1.85
N ASP A 60 11.36 -4.53 -0.87
CA ASP A 60 10.89 -4.22 0.48
C ASP A 60 10.07 -2.94 0.49
N VAL A 61 8.97 -2.97 1.22
CA VAL A 61 8.00 -1.87 1.35
C VAL A 61 8.22 -1.12 2.66
N PHE A 62 8.06 0.19 2.62
CA PHE A 62 8.07 1.07 3.78
C PHE A 62 6.99 2.16 3.65
N VAL A 63 6.70 2.81 4.77
CA VAL A 63 5.87 4.01 4.82
C VAL A 63 6.76 5.25 4.87
N TYR A 64 6.56 6.15 3.92
CA TYR A 64 7.17 7.48 3.89
C TYR A 64 6.58 8.36 4.97
N VAL A 65 7.46 9.04 5.72
CA VAL A 65 7.04 9.96 6.77
C VAL A 65 7.30 11.40 6.36
N LYS A 66 8.57 11.75 6.09
CA LYS A 66 9.00 13.12 5.79
C LYS A 66 10.43 13.15 5.24
N PRO A 67 10.89 14.27 4.64
CA PRO A 67 12.31 14.48 4.36
C PRO A 67 13.11 14.47 5.67
N ALA A 68 14.36 14.00 5.63
CA ALA A 68 15.24 14.08 6.79
C ALA A 68 15.63 15.55 7.09
N PRO A 69 15.66 15.99 8.37
CA PRO A 69 16.04 17.36 8.71
C PRO A 69 17.44 17.73 8.18
N GLY A 70 17.51 18.74 7.30
CA GLY A 70 18.76 19.25 6.76
C GLY A 70 19.45 18.36 5.72
N GLU A 71 18.84 17.26 5.26
CA GLU A 71 19.41 16.37 4.24
C GLU A 71 18.39 16.10 3.12
N THR A 72 18.63 16.67 1.94
CA THR A 72 17.70 16.58 0.80
C THR A 72 17.66 15.17 0.20
N GLU A 73 18.71 14.37 0.36
CA GLU A 73 18.86 13.05 -0.29
C GLU A 73 18.36 11.89 0.58
N TRP A 74 17.98 12.15 1.83
CA TRP A 74 17.51 11.14 2.77
C TRP A 74 16.05 11.39 3.15
N ILE A 75 15.29 10.31 3.30
CA ILE A 75 13.91 10.36 3.77
C ILE A 75 13.75 9.54 5.04
N TRP A 76 12.92 10.04 5.95
CA TRP A 76 12.50 9.31 7.13
C TRP A 76 11.40 8.33 6.77
N ILE A 77 11.57 7.06 7.17
CA ILE A 77 10.67 5.97 6.87
C ILE A 77 10.28 5.20 8.12
N LYS A 78 9.08 4.62 8.07
CA LYS A 78 8.60 3.58 8.97
C LYS A 78 8.56 2.26 8.24
N TYR A 79 9.01 1.17 8.85
CA TYR A 79 9.03 -0.14 8.20
C TYR A 79 8.76 -1.25 9.21
N PRO A 80 8.28 -2.42 8.75
CA PRO A 80 8.03 -3.53 9.65
C PRO A 80 9.32 -4.12 10.20
N GLU A 81 9.28 -4.56 11.45
CA GLU A 81 10.31 -5.44 11.99
C GLU A 81 10.25 -6.79 11.28
N LYS A 82 11.34 -7.15 10.62
CA LYS A 82 11.44 -8.42 9.90
C LYS A 82 12.00 -9.46 10.83
N THR A 83 11.30 -10.58 10.96
CA THR A 83 11.89 -11.79 11.53
C THR A 83 12.58 -12.56 10.40
N ASP A 84 13.69 -13.23 10.72
CA ASP A 84 14.40 -14.08 9.75
C ASP A 84 13.67 -15.42 9.49
N ASP A 85 12.50 -15.62 10.13
CA ASP A 85 11.70 -16.81 9.93
C ASP A 85 11.17 -16.88 8.50
N GLU A 86 11.42 -17.99 7.82
CA GLU A 86 10.86 -18.29 6.49
C GLU A 86 9.37 -18.65 6.57
N LYS A 87 8.54 -17.69 6.98
CA LYS A 87 7.09 -17.83 6.87
C LYS A 87 6.67 -17.63 5.42
N PRO A 88 5.73 -18.43 4.90
CA PRO A 88 5.23 -18.27 3.53
C PRO A 88 4.52 -16.93 3.32
N PHE A 89 4.02 -16.32 4.40
CA PHE A 89 3.36 -15.03 4.41
C PHE A 89 3.50 -14.37 5.79
N VAL A 90 3.69 -13.05 5.82
CA VAL A 90 3.71 -12.26 7.06
C VAL A 90 2.79 -11.04 6.95
N ARG A 91 1.90 -10.86 7.92
CA ARG A 91 1.09 -9.65 8.08
C ARG A 91 1.71 -8.75 9.14
N TYR A 92 1.95 -7.50 8.77
CA TYR A 92 2.41 -6.43 9.65
C TYR A 92 1.26 -5.47 9.91
N ASP A 93 0.81 -5.40 11.17
CA ASP A 93 -0.25 -4.49 11.60
C ASP A 93 0.27 -3.33 12.49
N SER A 94 1.59 -3.24 12.61
CA SER A 94 2.33 -2.16 13.23
C SER A 94 3.67 -1.94 12.50
N LEU A 95 4.12 -0.69 12.46
CA LEU A 95 5.40 -0.29 11.89
C LEU A 95 6.23 0.33 13.01
N THR A 96 6.97 -0.52 13.73
CA THR A 96 7.67 -0.15 14.97
C THR A 96 9.09 0.38 14.72
N LYS A 97 9.66 0.12 13.54
CA LYS A 97 11.02 0.57 13.21
C LYS A 97 10.97 1.85 12.39
N GLU A 98 11.92 2.73 12.70
CA GLU A 98 12.12 3.99 11.99
C GLU A 98 13.58 4.11 11.53
N GLY A 99 13.81 4.95 10.52
CA GLY A 99 15.15 5.30 10.10
C GLY A 99 15.17 6.09 8.80
N MET A 100 16.36 6.35 8.29
CA MET A 100 16.59 7.10 7.06
C MET A 100 17.05 6.21 5.93
N VAL A 101 16.43 6.36 4.76
CA VAL A 101 16.88 5.73 3.50
C VAL A 101 17.14 6.78 2.44
N ASN A 102 18.13 6.52 1.58
CA ASN A 102 18.49 7.40 0.49
C ASN A 102 17.45 7.33 -0.65
N LYS A 103 17.05 8.49 -1.19
CA LYS A 103 16.02 8.64 -2.23
C LYS A 103 16.32 7.89 -3.52
N ASP A 104 17.59 7.79 -3.91
CA ASP A 104 17.97 7.11 -5.16
C ASP A 104 17.83 5.59 -5.09
N ARG A 105 17.70 5.03 -3.88
CA ARG A 105 17.59 3.59 -3.64
C ARG A 105 16.14 3.10 -3.57
N ILE A 106 15.19 4.02 -3.71
CA ILE A 106 13.75 3.75 -3.56
C ILE A 106 12.95 4.26 -4.76
N ALA A 107 11.70 3.82 -4.85
CA ALA A 107 10.67 4.39 -5.70
C ALA A 107 9.37 4.50 -4.90
N PHE A 108 8.61 5.57 -5.11
CA PHE A 108 7.27 5.67 -4.54
C PHE A 108 6.29 4.87 -5.40
N ILE A 109 5.23 4.35 -4.77
CA ILE A 109 4.28 3.44 -5.42
C ILE A 109 3.50 4.09 -6.57
N ASP A 110 3.22 5.38 -6.43
CA ASP A 110 2.57 6.19 -7.46
C ASP A 110 3.45 6.45 -8.70
N GLN A 111 4.77 6.32 -8.56
CA GLN A 111 5.76 6.47 -9.63
C GLN A 111 6.01 5.16 -10.41
N LEU A 112 5.61 4.02 -9.87
CA LEU A 112 5.79 2.73 -10.53
C LEU A 112 4.76 2.48 -11.64
N PRO A 113 5.09 1.70 -12.69
CA PRO A 113 4.16 1.29 -13.74
C PRO A 113 2.87 0.66 -13.19
N LYS A 114 1.74 1.32 -13.45
CA LYS A 114 0.42 0.90 -12.97
C LYS A 114 -0.26 -0.03 -13.96
N PHE A 115 -0.96 -1.02 -13.43
CA PHE A 115 -1.83 -1.88 -14.23
C PHE A 115 -3.13 -1.14 -14.57
N THR A 116 -3.71 -1.44 -15.72
CA THR A 116 -4.98 -0.83 -16.14
C THR A 116 -6.14 -1.49 -15.38
N PRO A 117 -6.96 -0.71 -14.64
CA PRO A 117 -8.10 -1.23 -13.90
C PRO A 117 -9.34 -1.41 -14.78
N SER A 118 -10.18 -2.36 -14.41
CA SER A 118 -11.52 -2.58 -14.97
C SER A 118 -12.38 -3.35 -13.97
N LYS A 119 -13.71 -3.30 -14.13
CA LYS A 119 -14.64 -4.11 -13.33
C LYS A 119 -15.15 -5.29 -14.16
N SER A 120 -15.39 -6.43 -13.52
CA SER A 120 -16.14 -7.52 -14.15
C SER A 120 -17.56 -7.05 -14.50
N LYS A 121 -18.20 -7.75 -15.44
CA LYS A 121 -19.58 -7.43 -15.88
C LYS A 121 -20.59 -7.40 -14.74
N ASN A 122 -20.38 -8.19 -13.68
CA ASN A 122 -21.26 -8.23 -12.50
C ASN A 122 -20.86 -7.25 -11.39
N GLY A 123 -19.79 -6.46 -11.58
CA GLY A 123 -19.28 -5.48 -10.62
C GLY A 123 -18.62 -6.06 -9.37
N ARG A 124 -18.54 -7.39 -9.22
CA ARG A 124 -18.02 -8.08 -8.02
C ARG A 124 -16.54 -8.35 -8.03
N SER A 125 -15.88 -8.11 -9.17
CA SER A 125 -14.44 -8.30 -9.31
C SER A 125 -13.79 -7.04 -9.85
N LEU A 126 -12.67 -6.66 -9.24
CA LEU A 126 -11.74 -5.67 -9.77
C LEU A 126 -10.66 -6.42 -10.54
N ILE A 127 -10.39 -6.02 -11.77
CA ILE A 127 -9.46 -6.66 -12.67
C ILE A 127 -8.40 -5.63 -13.08
N PHE A 128 -7.15 -5.95 -12.82
CA PHE A 128 -5.99 -5.13 -13.16
C PHE A 128 -5.12 -5.90 -14.15
N ILE A 129 -4.84 -5.30 -15.30
CA ILE A 129 -4.05 -5.95 -16.37
C ILE A 129 -2.80 -5.13 -16.65
N ASP A 130 -1.65 -5.79 -16.72
CA ASP A 130 -0.43 -5.18 -17.20
C ASP A 130 -0.49 -4.99 -18.73
N ASN A 131 -0.67 -3.74 -19.14
CA ASN A 131 -0.73 -3.35 -20.56
C ASN A 131 0.56 -2.66 -21.03
N SER A 132 1.66 -2.77 -20.29
CA SER A 132 2.94 -2.15 -20.65
C SER A 132 3.52 -2.64 -21.98
N ASN A 133 3.16 -3.85 -22.41
CA ASN A 133 3.61 -4.43 -23.68
C ASN A 133 2.42 -4.90 -24.53
N GLU A 134 2.07 -4.11 -25.53
CA GLU A 134 0.95 -4.39 -26.44
C GLU A 134 1.14 -5.66 -27.28
N LYS A 135 2.40 -6.08 -27.51
CA LYS A 135 2.73 -7.27 -28.31
C LYS A 135 2.34 -8.58 -27.62
N ILE A 136 2.17 -8.58 -26.30
CA ILE A 136 1.73 -9.75 -25.55
C ILE A 136 0.20 -9.86 -25.67
N PRO A 137 -0.36 -11.00 -26.13
CA PRO A 137 -1.80 -11.20 -26.17
C PRO A 137 -2.44 -11.04 -24.79
N THR A 138 -3.61 -10.41 -24.70
CA THR A 138 -4.29 -10.13 -23.41
C THR A 138 -4.45 -11.36 -22.52
N ALA A 139 -4.71 -12.54 -23.10
CA ALA A 139 -4.83 -13.79 -22.36
C ALA A 139 -3.53 -14.23 -21.67
N GLN A 140 -2.39 -13.77 -22.17
CA GLN A 140 -1.03 -14.03 -21.68
C GLN A 140 -0.46 -12.84 -20.91
N ARG A 141 -1.23 -11.78 -20.65
CA ARG A 141 -0.76 -10.67 -19.83
C ARG A 141 -0.87 -11.02 -18.35
N THR A 142 0.03 -10.43 -17.56
CA THR A 142 -0.09 -10.48 -16.11
C THR A 142 -1.37 -9.78 -15.68
N LYS A 143 -2.15 -10.44 -14.83
CA LYS A 143 -3.43 -9.91 -14.33
C LYS A 143 -3.62 -10.19 -12.85
N VAL A 144 -4.16 -9.20 -12.14
CA VAL A 144 -4.60 -9.33 -10.75
C VAL A 144 -6.10 -9.18 -10.70
N VAL A 145 -6.78 -10.16 -10.11
CA VAL A 145 -8.24 -10.17 -9.94
C VAL A 145 -8.57 -10.21 -8.46
N ILE A 146 -9.29 -9.21 -7.98
CA ILE A 146 -9.74 -9.08 -6.59
C ILE A 146 -11.26 -9.29 -6.58
N ASP A 147 -11.70 -10.30 -5.85
CA ASP A 147 -13.11 -10.65 -5.72
C ASP A 147 -13.68 -10.14 -4.40
N ILE A 148 -14.74 -9.34 -4.51
CA ILE A 148 -15.43 -8.71 -3.38
C ILE A 148 -16.87 -9.22 -3.36
N TYR A 149 -17.26 -9.80 -2.23
CA TYR A 149 -18.59 -10.40 -2.05
C TYR A 149 -19.14 -10.06 -0.66
N PRO A 150 -20.46 -10.25 -0.46
CA PRO A 150 -21.07 -10.18 0.86
C PRO A 150 -20.31 -11.02 1.88
N SER A 151 -20.09 -10.42 3.05
CA SER A 151 -19.42 -11.02 4.19
C SER A 151 -20.38 -11.93 4.94
N ASN A 152 -19.86 -13.06 5.42
CA ASN A 152 -20.60 -13.95 6.33
C ASN A 152 -20.20 -13.69 7.79
N ALA A 153 -19.62 -12.53 8.11
CA ALA A 153 -19.15 -12.19 9.44
C ALA A 153 -20.23 -12.20 10.52
N SER A 154 -21.49 -11.92 10.15
CA SER A 154 -22.63 -11.97 11.06
C SER A 154 -22.87 -13.37 11.66
N PHE A 155 -22.52 -14.43 10.94
CA PHE A 155 -22.68 -15.82 11.38
C PHE A 155 -21.44 -16.38 12.10
N LYS A 156 -20.36 -15.61 12.17
CA LYS A 156 -19.08 -16.03 12.76
C LYS A 156 -19.01 -15.68 14.24
N LYS A 157 -18.17 -16.39 14.99
CA LYS A 157 -17.95 -16.10 16.41
C LYS A 157 -17.23 -14.76 16.55
N GLN A 158 -17.82 -13.85 17.33
CA GLN A 158 -17.28 -12.52 17.64
C GLN A 158 -16.79 -12.49 19.09
N GLU A 159 -15.65 -11.84 19.31
CA GLU A 159 -15.15 -11.47 20.63
C GLU A 159 -15.11 -9.95 20.72
N LYS A 160 -15.62 -9.40 21.82
CA LYS A 160 -15.67 -7.96 22.09
C LYS A 160 -14.85 -7.62 23.33
N ASP A 161 -14.31 -6.41 23.36
CA ASP A 161 -13.73 -5.83 24.59
C ASP A 161 -14.82 -5.21 25.48
N ASP A 162 -14.42 -4.67 26.63
CA ASP A 162 -15.30 -4.06 27.63
C ASP A 162 -16.04 -2.82 27.08
N ASP A 163 -15.46 -2.15 26.07
CA ASP A 163 -16.04 -0.99 25.38
C ASP A 163 -17.01 -1.38 24.25
N GLY A 164 -17.17 -2.68 24.01
CA GLY A 164 -18.05 -3.28 23.01
C GLY A 164 -17.47 -3.32 21.60
N ASN A 165 -16.19 -3.01 21.40
CA ASN A 165 -15.51 -3.08 20.10
C ASN A 165 -15.26 -4.54 19.72
N ILE A 166 -15.47 -4.89 18.45
CA ILE A 166 -15.19 -6.23 17.95
C ILE A 166 -13.68 -6.38 17.76
N ILE A 167 -13.05 -7.15 18.65
CA ILE A 167 -11.60 -7.38 18.65
C ILE A 167 -11.19 -8.64 17.86
N LYS A 168 -12.10 -9.63 17.73
CA LYS A 168 -11.86 -10.83 16.89
C LYS A 168 -13.13 -11.31 16.20
N ILE A 169 -12.94 -11.85 15.00
CA ILE A 169 -13.92 -12.67 14.26
C ILE A 169 -13.22 -13.96 13.83
N ASP A 170 -13.75 -15.13 14.19
CA ASP A 170 -13.11 -16.44 13.94
C ASP A 170 -11.62 -16.47 14.35
N LYS A 171 -11.34 -16.03 15.59
CA LYS A 171 -10.02 -15.99 16.21
C LYS A 171 -9.00 -15.03 15.56
N SER A 172 -9.41 -14.19 14.60
CA SER A 172 -8.51 -13.24 13.94
C SER A 172 -9.01 -11.81 14.08
N LYS A 173 -8.08 -10.87 14.26
CA LYS A 173 -8.35 -9.43 14.33
C LYS A 173 -9.06 -8.95 13.05
N PRO A 174 -10.19 -8.25 13.17
CA PRO A 174 -10.88 -7.68 12.02
C PRO A 174 -10.37 -6.29 11.66
N TRP A 175 -10.63 -5.87 10.43
CA TRP A 175 -10.29 -4.56 9.88
C TRP A 175 -11.50 -3.97 9.17
N GLY A 176 -11.71 -2.65 9.28
CA GLY A 176 -12.85 -1.96 8.68
C GLY A 176 -14.13 -1.98 9.50
N ILE A 177 -14.09 -2.46 10.74
CA ILE A 177 -15.26 -2.53 11.64
C ILE A 177 -14.87 -2.10 13.07
N GLY A 178 -15.83 -1.54 13.79
CA GLY A 178 -15.71 -1.11 15.18
C GLY A 178 -16.59 -1.93 16.12
N LYS A 179 -17.66 -1.31 16.65
CA LYS A 179 -18.55 -1.92 17.66
C LYS A 179 -19.62 -2.85 17.10
N THR A 180 -20.03 -2.62 15.85
CA THR A 180 -21.11 -3.35 15.18
C THR A 180 -20.67 -3.80 13.80
N LEU A 181 -21.34 -4.82 13.27
CA LEU A 181 -21.21 -5.22 11.88
C LEU A 181 -22.25 -4.45 11.06
N PRO A 182 -21.85 -3.60 10.10
CA PRO A 182 -22.79 -2.94 9.20
C PRO A 182 -23.63 -3.94 8.41
N GLU A 183 -24.87 -3.58 8.11
CA GLU A 183 -25.65 -4.32 7.12
C GLU A 183 -25.01 -4.21 5.73
N GLY A 184 -25.11 -5.28 4.93
CA GLY A 184 -24.52 -5.29 3.59
C GLY A 184 -22.98 -5.33 3.56
N LEU A 185 -22.32 -5.60 4.70
CA LEU A 185 -20.87 -5.69 4.80
C LEU A 185 -20.28 -6.59 3.72
N THR A 186 -19.28 -6.10 3.02
CA THR A 186 -18.52 -6.87 2.02
C THR A 186 -17.13 -7.23 2.55
N GLU A 187 -16.51 -8.25 1.96
CA GLU A 187 -15.13 -8.64 2.25
C GLU A 187 -14.40 -9.10 0.99
N VAL A 188 -13.08 -8.98 1.00
CA VAL A 188 -12.23 -9.59 -0.04
C VAL A 188 -12.24 -11.11 0.14
N LYS A 189 -12.82 -11.83 -0.83
CA LYS A 189 -12.89 -13.31 -0.80
C LYS A 189 -11.71 -13.97 -1.46
N SER A 190 -11.14 -13.33 -2.48
CA SER A 190 -9.92 -13.83 -3.12
C SER A 190 -9.16 -12.72 -3.83
N ILE A 191 -7.84 -12.90 -3.90
CA ILE A 191 -6.95 -12.16 -4.79
C ILE A 191 -6.22 -13.21 -5.61
N ARG A 192 -6.31 -13.10 -6.95
CA ARG A 192 -5.64 -14.00 -7.89
C ARG A 192 -4.66 -13.22 -8.74
N VAL A 193 -3.41 -13.68 -8.81
CA VAL A 193 -2.33 -13.08 -9.61
C VAL A 193 -1.92 -14.05 -10.69
N GLN A 194 -2.43 -13.88 -11.90
CA GLN A 194 -2.14 -14.77 -13.01
C GLN A 194 -0.96 -14.20 -13.78
N GLN A 195 0.15 -14.91 -13.75
CA GLN A 195 1.38 -14.58 -14.45
C GLN A 195 1.72 -15.72 -15.43
N PRO A 196 2.20 -15.43 -16.64
CA PRO A 196 2.65 -16.46 -17.57
C PRO A 196 3.69 -17.38 -16.94
N GLY A 197 3.47 -18.69 -17.02
CA GLY A 197 4.41 -19.69 -16.50
C GLY A 197 4.52 -19.76 -14.98
N ARG A 198 3.66 -19.07 -14.21
CA ARG A 198 3.69 -19.08 -12.74
C ARG A 198 2.35 -19.45 -12.15
N GLY A 199 2.36 -20.34 -11.16
CA GLY A 199 1.19 -20.64 -10.33
C GLY A 199 0.94 -19.53 -9.31
N THR A 200 -0.32 -19.19 -9.07
CA THR A 200 -0.69 -18.25 -8.00
C THR A 200 -0.87 -19.00 -6.68
N VAL A 201 -0.24 -18.51 -5.62
CA VAL A 201 -0.58 -18.94 -4.25
C VAL A 201 -0.87 -17.69 -3.41
N PHE A 202 -2.15 -17.43 -3.17
CA PHE A 202 -2.59 -16.43 -2.20
C PHE A 202 -3.10 -17.16 -0.96
N VAL A 203 -2.39 -17.01 0.16
CA VAL A 203 -2.81 -17.66 1.41
C VAL A 203 -4.08 -17.00 1.95
N ARG A 204 -5.00 -17.80 2.49
CA ARG A 204 -6.28 -17.30 3.05
C ARG A 204 -6.06 -16.25 4.13
N GLU A 205 -4.99 -16.38 4.90
CA GLU A 205 -4.63 -15.43 5.96
C GLU A 205 -4.42 -14.01 5.43
N ALA A 206 -3.89 -13.86 4.22
CA ALA A 206 -3.57 -12.56 3.63
C ALA A 206 -4.81 -11.69 3.32
N ILE A 207 -6.00 -12.28 3.27
CA ILE A 207 -7.28 -11.57 3.03
C ILE A 207 -8.28 -11.73 4.17
N LYS A 208 -7.95 -12.51 5.21
CA LYS A 208 -8.90 -12.83 6.28
C LYS A 208 -9.29 -11.57 7.08
N ASN A 209 -10.60 -11.40 7.26
CA ASN A 209 -11.26 -10.34 8.02
C ASN A 209 -10.88 -8.90 7.60
N LEU A 210 -10.73 -8.69 6.29
CA LEU A 210 -10.60 -7.36 5.68
C LEU A 210 -11.96 -6.97 5.14
N PHE A 211 -12.69 -6.15 5.91
CA PHE A 211 -14.05 -5.76 5.60
C PHE A 211 -14.12 -4.39 4.93
N ASP A 212 -15.25 -4.17 4.26
CA ASP A 212 -15.55 -2.94 3.53
C ASP A 212 -14.44 -2.51 2.56
N PRO A 213 -13.99 -3.42 1.67
CA PRO A 213 -13.01 -3.08 0.66
C PRO A 213 -13.56 -2.05 -0.33
N THR A 214 -12.72 -1.09 -0.71
CA THR A 214 -13.10 -0.11 -1.74
C THR A 214 -13.28 -0.77 -3.12
N THR A 215 -14.17 -0.21 -3.92
CA THR A 215 -14.33 -0.54 -5.35
C THR A 215 -14.01 0.65 -6.26
N ASP A 216 -13.49 1.74 -5.69
CA ASP A 216 -13.12 2.97 -6.37
C ASP A 216 -11.64 2.93 -6.77
N PHE A 217 -11.36 3.06 -8.06
CA PHE A 217 -10.00 2.98 -8.61
C PHE A 217 -9.07 4.13 -8.21
N GLU A 218 -9.58 5.18 -7.58
CA GLU A 218 -8.70 6.15 -6.92
C GLU A 218 -8.06 5.59 -5.64
N ASN A 219 -8.73 4.65 -5.00
CA ASN A 219 -8.40 4.11 -3.68
C ASN A 219 -7.84 2.68 -3.73
N VAL A 220 -7.89 2.01 -4.89
CA VAL A 220 -7.26 0.70 -5.12
C VAL A 220 -6.47 0.70 -6.42
N GLY A 221 -5.29 0.10 -6.37
CA GLY A 221 -4.46 -0.06 -7.55
C GLY A 221 -3.50 -1.23 -7.46
N VAL A 222 -2.95 -1.57 -8.61
CA VAL A 222 -1.92 -2.57 -8.78
C VAL A 222 -0.77 -1.94 -9.56
N THR A 223 0.43 -2.09 -9.05
CA THR A 223 1.64 -1.57 -9.67
C THR A 223 2.75 -2.63 -9.63
N ALA A 224 3.72 -2.52 -10.51
CA ALA A 224 4.84 -3.44 -10.55
C ALA A 224 6.17 -2.69 -10.67
N MET A 225 7.16 -3.12 -9.90
CA MET A 225 8.53 -2.64 -10.08
C MET A 225 9.22 -3.41 -11.22
N ASP A 226 8.91 -4.70 -11.35
CA ASP A 226 9.38 -5.58 -12.41
C ASP A 226 8.43 -6.79 -12.52
N ALA A 227 8.78 -7.76 -13.37
CA ALA A 227 7.97 -8.97 -13.57
C ALA A 227 7.83 -9.83 -12.31
N ASP A 228 8.69 -9.67 -11.31
CA ASP A 228 8.70 -10.47 -10.09
C ASP A 228 8.01 -9.78 -8.93
N HIS A 229 8.05 -8.44 -8.88
CA HIS A 229 7.56 -7.65 -7.76
C HIS A 229 6.29 -6.87 -8.14
N ILE A 230 5.15 -7.42 -7.76
CA ILE A 230 3.82 -6.81 -7.93
C ILE A 230 3.33 -6.35 -6.57
N TYR A 231 2.72 -5.18 -6.55
CA TYR A 231 2.14 -4.59 -5.35
C TYR A 231 0.67 -4.29 -5.57
N VAL A 232 -0.15 -4.63 -4.57
CA VAL A 232 -1.58 -4.33 -4.54
C VAL A 232 -1.81 -3.43 -3.35
N TYR A 233 -2.47 -2.30 -3.53
CA TYR A 233 -2.87 -1.44 -2.42
C TYR A 233 -4.37 -1.19 -2.46
N MET A 234 -4.99 -1.09 -1.28
CA MET A 234 -6.39 -0.69 -1.13
C MET A 234 -6.56 0.16 0.11
N ILE A 235 -7.16 1.34 -0.05
CA ILE A 235 -7.65 2.21 1.01
C ILE A 235 -9.13 1.82 1.25
N ASN A 236 -9.40 1.21 2.39
CA ASN A 236 -10.67 0.56 2.71
C ASN A 236 -11.35 1.20 3.93
N GLY A 237 -12.63 0.90 4.11
CA GLY A 237 -13.44 1.46 5.19
C GLY A 237 -13.64 2.96 5.09
N SER A 238 -14.23 3.53 6.12
CA SER A 238 -14.53 4.97 6.23
C SER A 238 -14.38 5.46 7.67
N GLY A 239 -14.15 6.77 7.85
CA GLY A 239 -14.06 7.41 9.17
C GLY A 239 -13.04 6.74 10.10
N GLU A 240 -13.43 6.50 11.36
CA GLU A 240 -12.57 5.87 12.38
C GLU A 240 -12.11 4.43 12.03
N ASN A 241 -12.82 3.77 11.11
CA ASN A 241 -12.55 2.41 10.68
C ASN A 241 -11.72 2.35 9.39
N ARG A 242 -11.29 3.49 8.83
CA ARG A 242 -10.49 3.56 7.62
C ARG A 242 -9.12 2.91 7.83
N TYR A 243 -8.70 2.11 6.86
CA TYR A 243 -7.42 1.41 6.88
C TYR A 243 -6.88 1.20 5.48
N THR A 244 -5.56 1.26 5.33
CA THR A 244 -4.88 0.95 4.08
C THR A 244 -4.23 -0.41 4.17
N THR A 245 -4.42 -1.22 3.13
CA THR A 245 -3.78 -2.52 2.97
C THR A 245 -2.81 -2.46 1.81
N PHE A 246 -1.66 -3.09 1.99
CA PHE A 246 -0.61 -3.12 0.98
C PHE A 246 -0.02 -4.53 0.94
N TRP A 247 -0.21 -5.24 -0.17
CA TRP A 247 0.35 -6.57 -0.38
C TRP A 247 1.58 -6.52 -1.28
N THR A 248 2.60 -7.28 -0.87
CA THR A 248 3.77 -7.57 -1.72
C THR A 248 3.64 -8.96 -2.29
N ILE A 249 3.61 -9.07 -3.60
CA ILE A 249 3.61 -10.33 -4.34
C ILE A 249 4.97 -10.47 -5.00
N LYS A 250 5.67 -11.56 -4.69
CA LYS A 250 6.94 -11.92 -5.33
C LYS A 250 6.76 -13.24 -6.07
N GLU A 251 7.07 -13.26 -7.36
CA GLU A 251 7.05 -14.48 -8.19
C GLU A 251 5.70 -15.24 -8.10
N GLY A 252 4.58 -14.51 -8.07
CA GLY A 252 3.23 -15.08 -8.00
C GLY A 252 2.77 -15.51 -6.60
N LYS A 253 3.60 -15.33 -5.57
CA LYS A 253 3.30 -15.65 -4.16
C LYS A 253 3.16 -14.38 -3.33
N VAL A 254 2.12 -14.31 -2.50
CA VAL A 254 1.98 -13.21 -1.54
C VAL A 254 2.98 -13.40 -0.40
N MET A 255 3.94 -12.49 -0.28
CA MET A 255 5.02 -12.59 0.70
C MET A 255 4.67 -11.86 1.98
N SER A 256 4.06 -10.68 1.85
CA SER A 256 3.72 -9.85 3.00
C SER A 256 2.51 -8.98 2.76
N GLN A 257 1.93 -8.52 3.86
CA GLN A 257 0.89 -7.51 3.89
C GLN A 257 1.22 -6.49 4.98
N ILE A 258 1.19 -5.20 4.64
CA ILE A 258 1.13 -4.13 5.63
C ILE A 258 -0.32 -3.68 5.75
N ILE A 259 -0.81 -3.56 6.98
CA ILE A 259 -2.09 -2.91 7.27
C ILE A 259 -1.82 -1.69 8.13
N TYR A 260 -2.18 -0.53 7.62
CA TYR A 260 -1.94 0.77 8.25
C TYR A 260 -3.27 1.46 8.54
N LYS A 261 -3.55 1.74 9.82
CA LYS A 261 -4.69 2.58 10.19
C LYS A 261 -4.35 4.02 9.84
N ASN A 262 -5.20 4.66 9.06
CA ASN A 262 -5.04 6.05 8.67
C ASN A 262 -6.42 6.72 8.80
N PRO A 263 -6.77 7.17 10.02
CA PRO A 263 -8.02 7.90 10.22
C PRO A 263 -7.98 9.20 9.41
N GLU A 264 -9.14 9.60 8.88
CA GLU A 264 -9.34 10.90 8.20
C GLU A 264 -9.24 12.08 9.17
#